data_AF-A0A5J4SPZ2-F1
#
_entry.id   AF-A0A5J4SPZ2-F1
#
_cell.length_a   1.000
_cell.length_b   1.000
_cell.length_c   1.000
_cell.angle_alpha   90.00
_cell.angle_beta   90.00
_cell.angle_gamma   90.00
#
_symmetry.space_group_name_H-M   'P 1'
#
loop_
_entity.id
_entity.type
_entity.pdbx_description
1 polymer ?
#
loop_
_entity_poly.entity_id
_entity_poly.type
_entity_poly.pdbx_seq_one_letter_code
_entity_poly.pdbx_strand_id
1 'polypeptide(L)'
;MTYYIRVLYNIIEGYLHNKQNQNINETRWFSRAGLSDIDMFMHMNNASYFRVAEYARWAWTYESVLGKIMKERNVYPLVTLVSARYRRPIRLWQKYEIRSRMIDINDKAMHIQQNFYVGKSNSFAASILLKVPLLRKSDNTTIN
;
A
#
# COMPACT_ATOMS: atom_id res chain seq x y z
N MET A 1 12.53 -3.36 15.42
CA MET A 1 12.94 -1.94 15.60
C MET A 1 12.90 -1.12 14.30
N THR A 2 13.18 -1.70 13.12
CA THR A 2 13.16 -0.99 11.83
C THR A 2 11.77 -0.71 11.25
N TYR A 3 10.71 -1.42 11.68
CA TYR A 3 9.35 -1.26 11.14
C TYR A 3 8.78 0.16 11.35
N TYR A 4 8.64 0.60 12.61
CA TYR A 4 8.02 1.89 12.94
C TYR A 4 8.82 3.08 12.41
N ILE A 5 10.16 3.00 12.44
CA ILE A 5 11.04 4.04 11.89
C ILE A 5 10.82 4.16 10.37
N ARG A 6 10.71 3.02 9.68
CA ARG A 6 10.51 3.00 8.23
C ARG A 6 9.08 3.40 7.83
N VAL A 7 8.08 3.06 8.65
CA VAL A 7 6.72 3.60 8.54
C VAL A 7 6.75 5.11 8.63
N LEU A 8 7.37 5.65 9.68
CA LEU A 8 7.45 7.10 9.90
C LEU A 8 8.22 7.79 8.77
N TYR A 9 9.37 7.24 8.36
CA TYR A 9 10.15 7.74 7.23
C TYR A 9 9.33 7.77 5.94
N ASN A 10 8.63 6.68 5.60
CA ASN A 10 7.82 6.62 4.38
C ASN A 10 6.59 7.54 4.44
N ILE A 11 5.99 7.73 5.62
CA ILE A 11 4.90 8.70 5.82
C ILE A 11 5.43 10.12 5.61
N ILE A 12 6.58 10.46 6.20
CA ILE A 12 7.21 11.78 6.06
C ILE A 12 7.65 11.99 4.61
N GLU A 13 8.29 11.01 3.98
CA GLU A 13 8.72 11.07 2.58
C GLU A 13 7.51 11.24 1.65
N GLY A 14 6.41 10.52 1.89
CA GLY A 14 5.16 10.69 1.16
C GLY A 14 4.57 12.08 1.35
N TYR A 15 4.60 12.62 2.57
CA TYR A 15 4.15 13.99 2.85
C TYR A 15 5.00 15.05 2.14
N LEU A 16 6.32 14.85 2.09
CA LEU A 16 7.28 15.80 1.50
C LEU A 16 7.33 15.73 -0.04
N HIS A 17 7.10 14.57 -0.64
CA HIS A 17 7.14 14.40 -2.11
C HIS A 17 5.80 14.69 -2.80
N ASN A 18 4.74 15.05 -2.07
CA ASN A 18 3.42 15.16 -2.67
C ASN A 18 3.19 16.51 -3.39
N LYS A 19 3.37 16.50 -4.71
CA LYS A 19 2.63 17.38 -5.63
C LYS A 19 1.19 16.86 -5.73
N GLN A 20 0.23 17.61 -5.20
CA GLN A 20 -1.22 17.34 -5.26
C GLN A 20 -1.64 16.68 -6.58
N ASN A 21 -1.89 15.38 -6.55
CA ASN A 21 -2.66 14.69 -7.58
C ASN A 21 -4.07 14.52 -7.04
N GLN A 22 -5.02 15.30 -7.55
CA GLN A 22 -6.44 15.25 -7.12
C GLN A 22 -7.18 13.98 -7.57
N ASN A 23 -6.49 13.04 -8.21
CA ASN A 23 -7.08 11.79 -8.68
C ASN A 23 -6.88 10.68 -7.64
N ILE A 24 -7.99 10.25 -7.01
CA ILE A 24 -8.05 9.09 -6.09
C ILE A 24 -7.66 7.78 -6.80
N ASN A 25 -7.74 7.76 -8.13
CA ASN A 25 -7.75 6.54 -8.92
C ASN A 25 -6.41 5.79 -8.95
N GLU A 26 -5.26 6.46 -8.97
CA GLU A 26 -3.97 5.78 -9.00
C GLU A 26 -2.87 6.62 -8.35
N THR A 27 -2.14 6.02 -7.40
CA THR A 27 -0.93 6.59 -6.82
C THR A 27 0.28 5.70 -7.07
N ARG A 28 1.45 6.34 -7.16
CA ARG A 28 2.72 5.68 -7.45
C ARG A 28 3.67 5.90 -6.29
N TRP A 29 4.11 4.80 -5.69
CA TRP A 29 5.06 4.81 -4.60
C TRP A 29 6.33 4.07 -5.00
N PHE A 30 7.50 4.66 -4.75
CA PHE A 30 8.78 4.09 -5.16
C PHE A 30 9.61 3.71 -3.94
N SER A 31 10.32 2.57 -4.03
CA SER A 31 11.27 2.19 -3.00
C SER A 31 12.32 1.23 -3.53
N ARG A 32 13.23 0.81 -2.65
CA ARG A 32 14.28 -0.18 -2.92
C ARG A 32 14.16 -1.32 -1.93
N ALA A 33 14.43 -2.53 -2.40
CA ALA A 33 14.44 -3.71 -1.53
C ALA A 33 15.68 -3.63 -0.62
N GLY A 34 15.46 -3.44 0.67
CA GLY A 34 16.52 -3.42 1.67
C GLY A 34 16.78 -4.82 2.24
N LEU A 35 17.83 -4.95 3.05
CA LEU A 35 18.18 -6.22 3.70
C LEU A 35 17.03 -6.83 4.51
N SER A 36 16.21 -6.00 5.15
CA SER A 36 15.04 -6.44 5.91
C SER A 36 13.87 -6.94 5.05
N ASP A 37 13.92 -6.74 3.74
CA ASP A 37 12.86 -7.18 2.83
C ASP A 37 13.18 -8.53 2.18
N ILE A 38 14.44 -8.95 2.22
CA ILE A 38 15.01 -10.08 1.48
C ILE A 38 15.08 -11.33 2.36
N ASP A 39 14.86 -12.51 1.76
CA ASP A 39 15.05 -13.80 2.39
C ASP A 39 16.39 -14.47 2.02
N MET A 40 16.61 -15.70 2.49
CA MET A 40 17.82 -16.49 2.22
C MET A 40 18.04 -16.78 0.73
N PHE A 41 17.02 -16.64 -0.12
CA PHE A 41 17.12 -16.82 -1.57
C PHE A 41 17.47 -15.53 -2.30
N MET A 42 17.81 -14.43 -1.60
CA MET A 42 18.21 -13.14 -2.18
C MET A 42 17.11 -12.44 -2.98
N HIS A 43 15.85 -12.76 -2.68
CA HIS A 43 14.66 -12.11 -3.24
C HIS A 43 13.77 -11.58 -2.12
N MET A 44 12.89 -10.64 -2.47
CA MET A 44 11.92 -10.11 -1.53
C MET A 44 11.04 -11.24 -1.01
N ASN A 45 11.03 -11.42 0.30
CA ASN A 45 10.17 -12.39 0.96
C ASN A 45 8.71 -12.08 0.62
N ASN A 46 7.89 -13.10 0.38
CA ASN A 46 6.46 -12.96 0.07
C ASN A 46 5.70 -12.09 1.09
N ALA A 47 6.01 -12.23 2.38
CA ALA A 47 5.42 -11.42 3.45
C ALA A 47 5.85 -9.95 3.38
N SER A 48 7.08 -9.68 2.93
CA SER A 48 7.59 -8.32 2.76
C SER A 48 6.82 -7.54 1.71
N TYR A 49 6.25 -8.20 0.68
CA TYR A 49 5.37 -7.52 -0.28
C TYR A 49 4.14 -6.91 0.41
N PHE A 50 3.49 -7.63 1.32
CA PHE A 50 2.32 -7.09 2.05
C PHE A 50 2.70 -5.88 2.92
N ARG A 51 3.86 -5.95 3.56
CA ARG A 51 4.39 -4.87 4.40
C ARG A 51 4.68 -3.61 3.59
N VAL A 52 5.38 -3.73 2.46
CA VAL A 52 5.67 -2.54 1.62
C VAL A 52 4.41 -2.04 0.89
N ALA A 53 3.48 -2.93 0.54
CA ALA A 53 2.17 -2.56 0.03
C ALA A 53 1.38 -1.73 1.04
N GLU A 54 1.44 -2.08 2.32
CA GLU A 54 0.84 -1.30 3.40
C GLU A 54 1.43 0.11 3.51
N TYR A 55 2.74 0.27 3.41
CA TYR A 55 3.37 1.60 3.40
C TYR A 55 2.85 2.46 2.25
N ALA A 56 2.76 1.90 1.04
CA ALA A 56 2.19 2.60 -0.10
C ALA A 56 0.70 2.94 0.09
N ARG A 57 -0.09 2.10 0.78
CA ARG A 57 -1.50 2.41 1.10
C ARG A 57 -1.62 3.53 2.13
N TRP A 58 -0.76 3.56 3.13
CA TRP A 58 -0.75 4.66 4.11
C TRP A 58 -0.43 5.98 3.42
N ALA A 59 0.62 6.02 2.58
CA ALA A 59 0.91 7.18 1.74
C ALA A 59 -0.33 7.61 0.93
N TRP A 60 -0.92 6.69 0.15
CA TRP A 60 -2.13 6.99 -0.62
C TRP A 60 -3.32 7.49 0.23
N THR A 61 -3.50 6.94 1.43
CA THR A 61 -4.58 7.35 2.34
C THR A 61 -4.39 8.77 2.85
N TYR A 62 -3.16 9.15 3.18
CA TYR A 62 -2.83 10.50 3.63
C TYR A 62 -2.77 11.51 2.46
N GLU A 63 -2.40 11.07 1.27
CA GLU A 63 -2.40 11.89 0.05
C GLU A 63 -3.82 12.16 -0.48
N SER A 64 -4.75 11.23 -0.26
CA SER A 64 -6.14 11.36 -0.69
C SER A 64 -7.02 11.99 0.39
N VAL A 65 -8.22 12.44 -0.02
CA VAL A 65 -9.25 12.93 0.92
C VAL A 65 -9.71 11.85 1.92
N LEU A 66 -9.35 10.58 1.68
CA LEU A 66 -9.78 9.45 2.49
C LEU A 66 -9.35 9.57 3.95
N GLY A 67 -8.12 10.03 4.23
CA GLY A 67 -7.65 10.27 5.60
C GLY A 67 -8.49 11.32 6.34
N LYS A 68 -8.91 12.39 5.66
CA LYS A 68 -9.81 13.42 6.21
C LYS A 68 -11.20 12.84 6.50
N ILE A 69 -11.78 12.10 5.55
CA ILE A 69 -13.08 11.44 5.71
C ILE A 69 -13.06 10.46 6.89
N MET A 70 -12.00 9.65 7.02
CA MET A 70 -11.85 8.71 8.12
C MET A 70 -11.85 9.41 9.47
N LYS A 71 -11.14 10.55 9.57
CA LYS A 71 -11.11 11.37 10.78
C LYS A 71 -12.47 11.98 11.10
N GLU A 72 -13.12 12.61 10.12
CA GLU A 72 -14.42 13.29 10.30
C GLU A 72 -15.54 12.31 10.64
N ARG A 73 -15.56 11.13 10.03
CA ARG A 73 -16.58 10.09 10.28
C ARG A 73 -16.23 9.16 11.45
N ASN A 74 -15.09 9.37 12.10
CA ASN A 74 -14.57 8.52 13.17
C ASN A 74 -14.50 7.03 12.79
N VAL A 75 -14.02 6.76 11.58
CA VAL A 75 -13.84 5.41 11.02
C VAL A 75 -12.38 5.10 10.72
N TYR A 76 -12.05 3.84 10.50
CA TYR A 76 -10.72 3.38 10.10
C TYR A 76 -10.81 2.18 9.14
N PRO A 77 -9.78 1.93 8.32
CA PRO A 77 -9.79 0.83 7.36
C PRO A 77 -9.36 -0.48 8.03
N LEU A 78 -10.06 -1.58 7.75
CA LEU A 78 -9.64 -2.93 8.13
C LEU A 78 -9.51 -3.80 6.88
N VAL A 79 -8.34 -4.41 6.66
CA VAL A 79 -8.15 -5.37 5.58
C VAL A 79 -8.79 -6.70 5.99
N THR A 80 -9.82 -7.15 5.26
CA THR A 80 -10.53 -8.41 5.54
C THR A 80 -10.20 -9.52 4.55
N LEU A 81 -9.70 -9.17 3.37
CA LEU A 81 -9.20 -10.12 2.39
C LEU A 81 -7.96 -9.56 1.73
N VAL A 82 -6.98 -10.43 1.51
CA VAL A 82 -5.81 -10.16 0.72
C VAL A 82 -5.53 -11.35 -0.19
N SER A 83 -5.28 -11.09 -1.47
CA SER A 83 -4.87 -12.10 -2.45
C SER A 83 -3.66 -11.58 -3.21
N ALA A 84 -2.62 -12.41 -3.34
CA ALA A 84 -1.37 -12.02 -3.99
C ALA A 84 -1.04 -12.95 -5.15
N ARG A 85 -0.53 -12.35 -6.23
CA ARG A 85 0.03 -13.05 -7.38
C ARG A 85 1.45 -12.55 -7.61
N TYR A 86 2.41 -13.48 -7.65
CA TYR A 86 3.80 -13.19 -7.93
C TYR A 86 4.17 -13.69 -9.32
N ARG A 87 4.89 -12.89 -10.10
CA ARG A 87 5.36 -13.21 -11.46
C ARG A 87 6.87 -13.07 -11.61
N ARG A 88 7.47 -12.05 -10.99
CA ARG A 88 8.91 -11.84 -11.03
C ARG A 88 9.42 -11.44 -9.64
N PRO A 89 10.58 -11.95 -9.21
CA PRO A 89 11.12 -11.59 -7.92
C PRO A 89 11.79 -10.20 -7.97
N ILE A 90 11.70 -9.46 -6.87
CA ILE A 90 12.44 -8.23 -6.61
C ILE A 90 13.69 -8.60 -5.81
N ARG A 91 14.89 -8.30 -6.31
CA ARG A 91 16.17 -8.61 -5.67
C ARG A 91 16.66 -7.48 -4.77
N LEU A 92 17.63 -7.81 -3.93
CA LEU A 92 18.31 -6.85 -3.06
C LEU A 92 18.74 -5.59 -3.83
N TRP A 93 18.44 -4.43 -3.26
CA TRP A 93 18.70 -3.08 -3.78
C TRP A 93 18.03 -2.70 -5.10
N GLN A 94 17.24 -3.60 -5.71
CA GLN A 94 16.47 -3.23 -6.89
C GLN A 94 15.42 -2.17 -6.52
N LYS A 95 15.34 -1.14 -7.36
CA LYS A 95 14.25 -0.17 -7.32
C LYS A 95 12.98 -0.83 -7.86
N TYR A 96 11.89 -0.62 -7.16
CA TYR A 96 10.56 -1.03 -7.57
C TYR A 96 9.56 0.11 -7.37
N GLU A 97 8.45 0.00 -8.09
CA GLU A 97 7.30 0.89 -8.05
C GLU A 97 6.08 0.08 -7.59
N ILE A 98 5.28 0.66 -6.69
CA ILE A 98 3.96 0.17 -6.32
C ILE A 98 2.93 1.16 -6.86
N ARG A 99 2.07 0.67 -7.75
CA ARG A 99 0.91 1.41 -8.25
C ARG A 99 -0.33 0.97 -7.50
N SER A 100 -0.89 1.85 -6.68
CA SER A 100 -2.09 1.58 -5.88
C SER A 100 -3.29 2.21 -6.55
N ARG A 101 -4.33 1.42 -6.81
CA ARG A 101 -5.59 1.91 -7.40
C ARG A 101 -6.79 1.40 -6.61
N MET A 102 -7.82 2.25 -6.47
CA MET A 102 -9.15 1.79 -6.10
C MET A 102 -9.80 1.18 -7.35
N ILE A 103 -10.20 -0.10 -7.28
CA ILE A 103 -10.88 -0.76 -8.39
C ILE A 103 -12.38 -0.49 -8.32
N ASP A 104 -12.91 -0.58 -7.12
CA ASP A 104 -14.33 -0.52 -6.86
C ASP A 104 -14.55 -0.06 -5.42
N ILE A 105 -15.66 0.64 -5.20
CA ILE A 105 -16.16 1.00 -3.89
C ILE A 105 -17.66 0.70 -3.88
N ASN A 106 -18.07 -0.13 -2.94
CA ASN A 106 -19.48 -0.38 -2.67
C ASN A 106 -19.80 -0.06 -1.22
N ASP A 107 -21.06 -0.21 -0.85
CA ASP A 107 -21.58 0.14 0.48
C ASP A 107 -20.85 -0.60 1.62
N LYS A 108 -20.22 -1.75 1.34
CA LYS A 108 -19.61 -2.61 2.36
C LYS A 108 -18.10 -2.50 2.44
N ALA A 109 -17.41 -2.27 1.33
CA ALA A 109 -15.95 -2.25 1.29
C ALA A 109 -15.37 -1.56 0.06
N MET A 110 -14.15 -1.05 0.24
CA MET A 110 -13.28 -0.63 -0.86
C MET A 110 -12.47 -1.83 -1.36
N HIS A 111 -12.38 -1.98 -2.68
CA HIS A 111 -11.49 -2.93 -3.33
C HIS A 111 -10.27 -2.20 -3.88
N ILE A 112 -9.08 -2.59 -3.45
CA ILE A 112 -7.82 -1.92 -3.78
C ILE A 112 -6.91 -2.92 -4.48
N GLN A 113 -6.27 -2.51 -5.57
CA GLN A 113 -5.23 -3.28 -6.22
C GLN A 113 -3.90 -2.54 -6.17
N GLN A 114 -2.86 -3.26 -5.80
CA GLN A 114 -1.50 -2.77 -5.74
C GLN A 114 -0.61 -3.60 -6.65
N ASN A 115 -0.15 -2.99 -7.73
CA ASN A 115 0.69 -3.64 -8.72
C ASN A 115 2.14 -3.22 -8.54
N PHE A 116 3.03 -4.20 -8.49
CA PHE A 116 4.46 -4.03 -8.35
C PHE A 116 5.12 -4.08 -9.71
N TYR A 117 6.01 -3.14 -9.96
CA TYR A 117 6.85 -3.10 -11.15
C TYR A 117 8.31 -2.98 -10.73
N VAL A 118 9.22 -3.65 -11.45
CA VAL A 118 10.64 -3.72 -11.10
C VAL A 118 11.52 -3.53 -12.32
N GLY A 119 12.70 -2.95 -12.07
CA GLY A 119 13.75 -2.77 -13.08
C GLY A 119 13.51 -1.58 -14.02
N LYS A 120 14.50 -1.32 -14.89
CA LYS A 120 14.47 -0.17 -15.82
C LYS A 120 13.35 -0.25 -16.85
N SER A 121 12.95 -1.45 -17.24
CA SER A 121 11.86 -1.68 -18.20
C SER A 121 10.47 -1.64 -17.57
N ASN A 122 10.36 -1.32 -16.28
CA ASN A 122 9.10 -1.30 -15.54
C ASN A 122 8.30 -2.59 -15.71
N SER A 123 8.96 -3.73 -15.49
CA SER A 123 8.35 -5.04 -15.70
C SER A 123 7.42 -5.40 -14.56
N PHE A 124 6.22 -5.89 -14.87
CA PHE A 124 5.27 -6.37 -13.85
C PHE A 124 5.88 -7.51 -13.01
N ALA A 125 5.87 -7.33 -11.69
CA ALA A 125 6.48 -8.22 -10.72
C ALA A 125 5.45 -8.98 -9.89
N ALA A 126 4.48 -8.27 -9.32
CA ALA A 126 3.44 -8.86 -8.47
C ALA A 126 2.16 -8.01 -8.49
N SER A 127 1.04 -8.59 -8.08
CA SER A 127 -0.21 -7.88 -7.82
C SER A 127 -0.79 -8.34 -6.50
N ILE A 128 -1.28 -7.39 -5.71
CA ILE A 128 -2.01 -7.64 -4.47
C ILE A 128 -3.41 -7.03 -4.61
N LEU A 129 -4.44 -7.84 -4.40
CA LEU A 129 -5.83 -7.42 -4.34
C LEU A 129 -6.29 -7.43 -2.88
N LEU A 130 -6.94 -6.35 -2.44
CA LEU A 130 -7.39 -6.16 -1.07
C LEU A 130 -8.87 -5.82 -1.02
N LYS A 131 -9.57 -6.34 0.00
CA LYS A 131 -10.90 -5.90 0.41
C LYS A 131 -10.80 -5.18 1.75
N VAL A 132 -11.25 -3.93 1.79
CA VAL A 132 -11.06 -3.02 2.91
C VAL A 132 -12.39 -2.34 3.29
N PRO A 133 -13.20 -2.95 4.17
CA PRO A 133 -14.26 -2.23 4.86
C PRO A 133 -13.72 -1.10 5.73
N LEU A 134 -14.58 -0.10 5.94
CA LEU A 134 -14.38 0.93 6.94
C LEU A 134 -15.16 0.56 8.20
N LEU A 135 -14.49 0.58 9.34
CA LEU A 135 -15.06 0.30 10.66
C LEU A 135 -15.19 1.57 11.47
N ARG A 136 -16.28 1.71 12.23
CA ARG A 136 -16.43 2.78 13.22
C ARG A 136 -15.54 2.52 14.42
N LYS A 137 -14.85 3.54 14.91
CA LYS A 137 -13.91 3.39 16.06
C LYS A 137 -14.60 3.07 17.39
N SER A 138 -15.87 3.39 17.55
CA SER A 138 -16.59 3.21 18.82
C SER A 138 -16.94 1.75 19.11
N ASP A 139 -17.29 0.98 18.08
CA ASP A 139 -17.86 -0.38 18.21
C ASP A 139 -17.23 -1.40 17.26
N ASN A 140 -16.26 -0.98 16.43
CA ASN A 140 -15.59 -1.81 15.42
C ASN A 140 -16.56 -2.47 14.42
N THR A 141 -17.73 -1.88 14.20
CA THR A 141 -18.70 -2.36 13.22
C THR A 141 -18.49 -1.71 11.85
N THR A 142 -18.82 -2.44 10.78
CA THR A 142 -18.77 -1.91 9.41
C THR A 142 -19.77 -0.78 9.25
N ILE A 143 -19.33 0.32 8.64
CA ILE A 143 -20.30 1.32 8.16
C ILE A 143 -21.12 0.69 7.04
N ASN A 144 -22.44 0.76 7.18
CA ASN A 144 -23.41 0.44 6.12
C ASN A 144 -23.74 1.72 5.35
#